data_AF-A0A091MW26-F1
#
_entry.id   AF-A0A091MW26-F1
#
_cell.length_a   1.000
_cell.length_b   1.000
_cell.length_c   1.000
_cell.angle_alpha   90.00
_cell.angle_beta   90.00
_cell.angle_gamma   90.00
#
_symmetry.space_group_name_H-M   'P 1'
#
loop_
_entity.id
_entity.type
_entity.pdbx_description
1 polymer ?
#
loop_
_entity_poly.entity_id
_entity_poly.type
_entity_poly.pdbx_seq_one_letter_code
_entity_poly.pdbx_strand_id
1 'polypeptide(L)'
;IRESLQVVRSRDPRIHRMPFLDASHKLGGKKEGGGGSDYHALGAMEVICSSMAKTLQTALHPPDWLQGNYMAVRYEDLVVEPIKTLRRVYGFVNLAVSPEMEKFALNMTSGPGYYQQIKQVEEYCHQPMALLGYERVGSPEEVKDLSRTLLRKPQL
;
A
#
# COMPACT_ATOMS: atom_id res chain seq x y z
N ILE A 1 3.65 -18.95 -9.63
CA ILE A 1 5.06 -19.31 -9.92
C ILE A 1 5.92 -18.17 -9.38
N ARG A 2 6.79 -18.42 -8.38
CA ARG A 2 7.77 -17.43 -7.92
C ARG A 2 8.98 -17.50 -8.85
N GLU A 3 9.15 -16.50 -9.72
CA GLU A 3 10.34 -16.39 -10.57
C GLU A 3 11.54 -15.86 -9.76
N SER A 4 12.75 -16.30 -10.09
CA SER A 4 13.99 -15.82 -9.43
C SER A 4 14.27 -14.36 -9.77
N LEU A 5 14.76 -13.58 -8.81
CA LEU A 5 15.08 -12.15 -8.96
C LEU A 5 16.03 -11.89 -10.14
N GLN A 6 16.95 -12.81 -10.41
CA GLN A 6 17.88 -12.72 -11.54
C GLN A 6 17.18 -12.88 -12.90
N VAL A 7 16.13 -13.70 -12.97
CA VAL A 7 15.32 -13.92 -14.18
C VAL A 7 14.43 -12.70 -14.47
N VAL A 8 13.90 -12.07 -13.43
CA VAL A 8 13.10 -10.84 -13.59
C VAL A 8 13.96 -9.70 -14.13
N ARG A 9 15.20 -9.57 -13.65
CA ARG A 9 16.16 -8.55 -14.11
C ARG A 9 16.61 -8.73 -15.55
N SER A 10 16.74 -9.96 -16.05
CA SER A 10 17.21 -10.18 -17.44
C SER A 10 16.18 -9.76 -18.50
N ARG A 11 14.89 -9.70 -18.14
CA ARG A 11 13.80 -9.30 -19.06
C ARG A 11 13.74 -7.81 -19.35
N ASP A 12 14.36 -6.97 -18.51
CA ASP A 12 14.34 -5.51 -18.70
C ASP A 12 15.73 -4.90 -18.45
N PRO A 13 16.63 -4.91 -19.46
CA PRO A 13 17.98 -4.37 -19.34
C PRO A 13 18.04 -2.86 -19.09
N ARG A 14 16.89 -2.17 -19.21
CA ARG A 14 16.75 -0.71 -19.00
C ARG A 14 16.31 -0.36 -17.59
N ILE A 15 15.99 -1.33 -16.73
CA ILE A 15 15.92 -1.13 -15.28
C ILE A 15 17.34 -0.79 -14.83
N HIS A 16 17.66 0.49 -14.94
CA HIS A 16 18.86 1.09 -14.40
C HIS A 16 18.92 0.74 -12.92
N ARG A 17 20.08 0.26 -12.48
CA ARG A 17 20.47 0.38 -11.07
C ARG A 17 20.06 1.78 -10.63
N MET A 18 19.17 1.91 -9.65
CA MET A 18 18.99 3.21 -9.00
C MET A 18 20.40 3.72 -8.65
N PRO A 19 20.83 4.88 -9.18
CA PRO A 19 22.06 5.49 -8.73
C PRO A 19 21.89 5.66 -7.23
N PHE A 20 22.81 5.07 -6.47
CA PHE A 20 22.89 5.20 -5.03
C PHE A 20 22.53 6.63 -4.62
N LEU A 21 21.56 6.79 -3.73
CA LEU A 21 21.43 8.03 -2.95
C LEU A 21 22.79 8.27 -2.29
N ASP A 22 23.47 9.29 -2.80
CA ASP A 22 24.78 9.83 -2.48
C ASP A 22 25.87 8.92 -1.91
N ALA A 23 26.88 8.70 -2.74
CA ALA A 23 28.26 8.40 -2.36
C ALA A 23 28.94 9.58 -1.65
N SER A 24 28.38 10.06 -0.52
CA SER A 24 29.03 11.00 0.40
C SER A 24 29.26 10.39 1.78
N HIS A 25 29.75 9.15 1.82
CA HIS A 25 30.46 8.62 3.00
C HIS A 25 31.68 7.82 2.54
N LYS A 26 32.71 8.54 2.07
CA LYS A 26 34.09 8.08 2.26
C LYS A 26 34.72 8.90 3.37
N LEU A 27 34.98 8.26 4.49
CA LEU A 27 36.30 8.24 5.14
C LEU A 27 36.26 7.30 6.35
N GLY A 28 37.11 6.26 6.27
CA GLY A 28 37.70 5.65 7.46
C GLY A 28 37.02 4.39 8.02
N GLY A 29 37.57 3.24 7.64
CA GLY A 29 37.85 2.20 8.63
C GLY A 29 36.81 1.07 8.81
N LYS A 30 37.36 -0.15 8.73
CA LYS A 30 36.87 -1.42 9.29
C LYS A 30 35.85 -2.22 8.47
N LYS A 31 36.35 -3.36 7.96
CA LYS A 31 35.57 -4.51 7.52
C LYS A 31 34.71 -5.01 8.69
N GLU A 32 33.40 -4.79 8.63
CA GLU A 32 32.43 -5.61 9.36
C GLU A 32 31.38 -6.14 8.37
N GLY A 33 31.24 -7.46 8.34
CA GLY A 33 30.43 -8.22 7.40
C GLY A 33 28.92 -8.13 7.68
N GLY A 34 28.34 -6.93 7.57
CA GLY A 34 26.91 -6.69 7.72
C GLY A 34 26.15 -6.33 6.44
N GLY A 35 26.85 -5.96 5.35
CA GLY A 35 26.19 -5.34 4.19
C GLY A 35 25.35 -6.26 3.29
N GLY A 36 25.45 -7.58 3.42
CA GLY A 36 24.82 -8.52 2.47
C GLY A 36 23.28 -8.50 2.46
N SER A 37 22.64 -8.36 3.62
CA SER A 37 21.17 -8.39 3.73
C SER A 37 20.51 -7.18 3.06
N ASP A 38 21.14 -6.02 3.20
CA ASP A 38 20.56 -4.75 2.75
C ASP A 38 20.57 -4.64 1.23
N TYR A 39 21.60 -5.18 0.56
CA TYR A 39 21.62 -5.27 -0.90
C TYR A 39 20.55 -6.21 -1.45
N HIS A 40 20.24 -7.31 -0.74
CA HIS A 40 19.16 -8.20 -1.13
C HIS A 40 17.79 -7.53 -0.94
N ALA A 41 17.59 -6.79 0.16
CA ALA A 41 16.37 -6.04 0.41
C ALA A 41 16.14 -4.92 -0.61
N LEU A 42 17.17 -4.11 -0.91
CA LEU A 42 17.11 -3.06 -1.94
C LEU A 42 16.85 -3.65 -3.32
N GLY A 43 17.50 -4.77 -3.66
CA GLY A 43 17.28 -5.44 -4.93
C GLY A 43 15.89 -6.08 -5.06
N ALA A 44 15.32 -6.59 -3.97
CA ALA A 44 13.95 -7.05 -3.93
C ALA A 44 12.97 -5.87 -4.08
N MET A 45 13.24 -4.75 -3.42
CA MET A 45 12.42 -3.54 -3.48
C MET A 45 12.35 -2.98 -4.90
N GLU A 46 13.48 -2.90 -5.61
CA GLU A 46 13.53 -2.47 -7.01
C GLU A 46 12.56 -3.28 -7.90
N VAL A 47 12.54 -4.60 -7.72
CA VAL A 47 11.67 -5.48 -8.49
C VAL A 47 10.21 -5.39 -8.06
N ILE A 48 9.94 -5.27 -6.75
CA ILE A 48 8.59 -5.07 -6.22
C ILE A 48 8.01 -3.76 -6.77
N CYS A 49 8.74 -2.65 -6.62
CA CYS A 49 8.31 -1.33 -7.07
C CYS A 49 8.12 -1.28 -8.60
N SER A 50 9.05 -1.84 -9.37
CA SER A 50 8.92 -1.89 -10.84
C SER A 50 7.70 -2.71 -11.27
N SER A 51 7.47 -3.86 -10.64
CA SER A 51 6.30 -4.72 -10.90
C SER A 51 4.98 -4.03 -10.53
N MET A 52 4.94 -3.34 -9.37
CA MET A 52 3.79 -2.55 -8.94
C MET A 52 3.51 -1.41 -9.90
N ALA A 53 4.53 -0.66 -10.33
CA ALA A 53 4.37 0.43 -11.29
C ALA A 53 3.82 -0.06 -12.64
N LYS A 54 4.30 -1.20 -13.15
CA LYS A 54 3.78 -1.82 -14.39
C LYS A 54 2.32 -2.28 -14.22
N THR A 55 1.99 -2.87 -13.07
CA THR A 55 0.61 -3.27 -12.73
C THR A 55 -0.32 -2.05 -12.69
N LEU A 56 0.10 -0.97 -12.02
CA LEU A 56 -0.67 0.27 -11.93
C LEU A 56 -0.84 0.94 -13.29
N GLN A 57 0.21 1.01 -14.10
CA GLN A 57 0.13 1.52 -15.48
C GLN A 57 -0.90 0.74 -16.30
N THR A 58 -0.92 -0.59 -16.18
CA THR A 58 -1.89 -1.44 -16.88
C THR A 58 -3.31 -1.23 -16.36
N ALA A 59 -3.49 -1.02 -15.05
CA ALA A 59 -4.80 -0.75 -14.46
C ALA A 59 -5.34 0.65 -14.85
N LEU A 60 -4.47 1.65 -14.99
CA LEU A 60 -4.82 3.02 -15.40
C LEU A 60 -5.06 3.14 -16.90
N HIS A 61 -4.30 2.40 -17.71
CA HIS A 61 -4.40 2.39 -19.17
C HIS A 61 -4.61 0.94 -19.64
N PRO A 62 -5.80 0.37 -19.40
CA PRO A 62 -6.07 -1.02 -19.73
C PRO A 62 -6.04 -1.23 -21.25
N PRO A 63 -5.36 -2.28 -21.75
CA PRO A 63 -5.46 -2.67 -23.16
C PRO A 63 -6.87 -3.18 -23.47
N ASP A 64 -7.25 -3.15 -24.74
CA ASP A 64 -8.62 -3.46 -25.21
C ASP A 64 -9.17 -4.79 -24.69
N TRP A 65 -8.34 -5.84 -24.61
CA TRP A 65 -8.76 -7.16 -24.13
C TRP A 65 -9.07 -7.18 -22.62
N LEU A 66 -8.51 -6.25 -21.85
CA LEU A 66 -8.69 -6.14 -20.41
C LEU A 66 -9.89 -5.26 -20.06
N GLN A 67 -10.13 -4.22 -20.86
CA GLN A 67 -11.19 -3.26 -20.65
C GLN A 67 -12.57 -3.94 -20.67
N GLY A 68 -13.37 -3.71 -19.63
CA GLY A 68 -14.71 -4.30 -19.48
C GLY A 68 -14.72 -5.78 -19.05
N ASN A 69 -13.61 -6.50 -19.19
CA ASN A 69 -13.47 -7.91 -18.75
C ASN A 69 -12.87 -8.03 -17.35
N TYR A 70 -12.11 -7.02 -16.91
CA TYR A 70 -11.52 -6.96 -15.58
C TYR A 70 -11.79 -5.59 -14.95
N MET A 71 -11.92 -5.59 -13.62
CA MET A 71 -12.12 -4.37 -12.84
C MET A 71 -11.06 -4.27 -11.73
N ALA A 72 -10.40 -3.13 -11.65
CA ALA A 72 -9.51 -2.82 -10.53
C ALA A 72 -10.36 -2.46 -9.30
N VAL A 73 -10.11 -3.14 -8.19
CA VAL A 73 -10.74 -2.87 -6.89
C VAL A 73 -9.63 -2.64 -5.88
N ARG A 74 -9.65 -1.47 -5.24
CA ARG A 74 -8.73 -1.16 -4.15
C ARG A 74 -9.42 -1.44 -2.84
N TYR A 75 -8.66 -1.98 -1.89
CA TYR A 75 -9.16 -2.26 -0.55
C TYR A 75 -9.62 -0.97 0.12
N GLU A 76 -8.88 0.12 -0.05
CA GLU A 76 -9.14 1.44 0.50
C GLU A 76 -10.52 1.96 0.06
N ASP A 77 -10.86 1.81 -1.22
CA ASP A 77 -12.17 2.24 -1.74
C ASP A 77 -13.32 1.40 -1.13
N LEU A 78 -13.07 0.11 -0.86
CA LEU A 78 -14.06 -0.77 -0.25
C LEU A 78 -14.26 -0.45 1.23
N VAL A 79 -13.21 -0.12 1.98
CA VAL A 79 -13.37 0.19 3.41
C VAL A 79 -13.88 1.60 3.67
N VAL A 80 -13.61 2.56 2.76
CA VAL A 80 -14.11 3.94 2.88
C VAL A 80 -15.57 4.07 2.44
N GLU A 81 -15.97 3.47 1.31
CA GLU A 81 -17.36 3.49 0.83
C GLU A 81 -17.90 2.06 0.56
N PRO A 82 -18.16 1.24 1.60
CA PRO A 82 -18.44 -0.20 1.44
C PRO A 82 -19.59 -0.52 0.50
N ILE A 83 -20.75 0.13 0.69
CA ILE A 83 -21.96 -0.16 -0.09
C ILE A 83 -21.82 0.29 -1.54
N LYS A 84 -21.20 1.45 -1.77
CA LYS A 84 -21.00 1.98 -3.12
C LYS A 84 -20.02 1.13 -3.92
N THR A 85 -18.89 0.76 -3.30
CA THR A 85 -17.88 -0.09 -3.93
C THR A 85 -18.43 -1.50 -4.17
N LEU A 86 -19.16 -2.08 -3.21
CA LEU A 86 -19.82 -3.37 -3.37
C LEU A 86 -20.81 -3.37 -4.55
N ARG A 87 -21.70 -2.38 -4.65
CA ARG A 87 -22.66 -2.26 -5.75
C ARG A 87 -21.97 -2.11 -7.11
N ARG A 88 -20.85 -1.40 -7.17
CA ARG A 88 -20.02 -1.30 -8.39
C ARG A 88 -19.45 -2.67 -8.78
N VAL A 89 -18.92 -3.42 -7.82
CA VAL A 89 -18.38 -4.76 -8.06
C VAL A 89 -19.44 -5.72 -8.56
N TYR A 90 -20.59 -5.78 -7.88
CA TYR A 90 -21.70 -6.65 -8.27
C TYR A 90 -22.30 -6.26 -9.63
N GLY A 91 -22.45 -4.97 -9.89
CA GLY A 91 -22.90 -4.47 -11.19
C GLY A 91 -21.95 -4.84 -12.34
N PHE A 92 -20.64 -4.81 -12.09
CA PHE A 92 -19.64 -5.23 -13.07
C PHE A 92 -19.79 -6.71 -13.48
N VAL A 93 -20.10 -7.60 -12.53
CA VAL A 93 -20.34 -9.03 -12.80
C VAL A 93 -21.80 -9.37 -13.09
N ASN A 94 -22.65 -8.35 -13.31
CA ASN A 94 -24.08 -8.48 -13.59
C ASN A 94 -24.85 -9.29 -12.53
N LEU A 95 -24.54 -9.07 -11.26
CA LEU A 95 -25.24 -9.65 -10.11
C LEU A 95 -26.00 -8.57 -9.33
N ALA A 96 -27.13 -8.95 -8.74
CA ALA A 96 -27.85 -8.11 -7.79
C ALA A 96 -27.23 -8.23 -6.39
N VAL A 97 -27.10 -7.09 -5.69
CA VAL A 97 -26.64 -7.07 -4.29
C VAL A 97 -27.81 -7.39 -3.37
N SER A 98 -27.64 -8.35 -2.46
CA SER A 98 -28.64 -8.63 -1.43
C SER A 98 -28.41 -7.78 -0.17
N PRO A 99 -29.46 -7.51 0.64
CA PRO A 99 -29.30 -6.79 1.90
C PRO A 99 -28.31 -7.45 2.88
N GLU A 100 -28.23 -8.77 2.87
CA GLU A 100 -27.29 -9.54 3.69
C GLU A 100 -25.84 -9.28 3.26
N MET A 101 -25.60 -9.14 1.96
CA MET A 101 -24.27 -8.81 1.44
C MET A 101 -23.87 -7.37 1.77
N GLU A 102 -24.80 -6.42 1.72
CA GLU A 102 -24.56 -5.04 2.19
C GLU A 102 -24.18 -5.02 3.67
N LYS A 103 -24.92 -5.75 4.50
CA LYS A 103 -24.63 -5.89 5.92
C LYS A 103 -23.29 -6.58 6.18
N PHE A 104 -22.97 -7.63 5.42
CA PHE A 104 -21.68 -8.32 5.51
C PHE A 104 -20.52 -7.38 5.18
N ALA A 105 -20.62 -6.63 4.08
CA ALA A 105 -19.60 -5.67 3.69
C ALA A 105 -19.37 -4.63 4.80
N LEU A 106 -20.44 -4.00 5.30
CA LEU A 106 -20.35 -3.04 6.41
C LEU A 106 -19.68 -3.64 7.66
N ASN A 107 -20.08 -4.85 8.06
CA ASN A 107 -19.53 -5.49 9.24
C ASN A 107 -18.04 -5.84 9.09
N MET A 108 -17.64 -6.36 7.93
CA MET A 108 -16.26 -6.80 7.70
C MET A 108 -15.29 -5.63 7.44
N THR A 109 -15.78 -4.50 6.93
CA THR A 109 -14.97 -3.29 6.74
C THR A 109 -14.88 -2.42 7.99
N SER A 110 -15.85 -2.53 8.91
CA SER A 110 -15.86 -1.79 10.18
C SER A 110 -15.11 -2.52 11.30
N GLY A 111 -13.97 -3.15 10.95
CA GLY A 111 -13.22 -4.07 11.81
C GLY A 111 -13.08 -3.60 13.27
N PRO A 112 -12.85 -4.52 14.23
CA PRO A 112 -12.77 -4.15 15.64
C PRO A 112 -11.65 -3.11 15.78
N GLY A 113 -12.02 -1.85 16.02
CA GLY A 113 -11.06 -0.78 16.16
C GLY A 113 -10.07 -1.16 17.25
N TYR A 114 -8.84 -1.47 16.86
CA TYR A 114 -7.75 -1.87 17.74
C TYR A 114 -7.22 -0.63 18.49
N TYR A 115 -8.13 0.09 19.13
CA TYR A 115 -7.87 1.41 19.69
C TYR A 115 -6.74 1.37 20.71
N GLN A 116 -6.67 0.33 21.54
CA GLN A 116 -5.57 0.18 22.50
C GLN A 116 -4.22 0.00 21.81
N GLN A 117 -4.14 -0.82 20.76
CA GLN A 117 -2.92 -1.03 19.99
C GLN A 117 -2.54 0.25 19.23
N ILE A 118 -3.51 0.96 18.64
CA ILE A 118 -3.27 2.22 17.93
C ILE A 118 -2.76 3.28 18.90
N LYS A 119 -3.40 3.46 20.07
CA LYS A 119 -2.94 4.38 21.11
C LYS A 119 -1.51 4.09 21.56
N GLN A 120 -1.15 2.82 21.68
CA GLN A 120 0.20 2.43 22.05
C GLN A 120 1.22 2.85 20.98
N VAL A 121 0.91 2.61 19.70
CA VAL A 121 1.77 3.05 18.58
C VAL A 121 1.86 4.57 18.50
N GLU A 122 0.74 5.27 18.66
CA GLU A 122 0.68 6.73 18.65
C GLU A 122 1.52 7.35 19.77
N GLU A 123 1.55 6.75 20.95
CA GLU A 123 2.37 7.23 22.07
C GLU A 123 3.86 7.07 21.76
N TYR A 124 4.28 5.88 21.28
CA TYR A 124 5.67 5.62 20.91
C TYR A 124 6.13 6.47 19.72
N CYS A 125 5.26 6.70 18.74
CA CYS A 125 5.60 7.33 17.46
C CYS A 125 5.12 8.78 17.35
N HIS A 126 4.67 9.41 18.45
CA HIS A 126 4.00 10.73 18.41
C HIS A 126 4.79 11.81 17.67
N GLN A 127 6.12 11.87 17.89
CA GLN A 127 6.97 12.91 17.32
C GLN A 127 7.21 12.70 15.80
N PRO A 128 7.64 11.51 15.31
CA PRO A 128 7.66 11.22 13.87
C PRO A 128 6.30 11.39 13.19
N MET A 129 5.22 10.94 13.83
CA MET A 129 3.86 11.08 13.30
C MET A 129 3.49 12.55 13.10
N ALA A 130 3.77 13.41 14.08
CA ALA A 130 3.51 14.85 13.97
C ALA A 130 4.29 15.53 12.84
N LEU A 131 5.57 15.18 12.65
CA LEU A 131 6.39 15.70 11.54
C LEU A 131 5.83 15.29 10.18
N LEU A 132 5.40 14.04 10.07
CA LEU A 132 4.81 13.47 8.87
C LEU A 132 3.36 13.92 8.64
N GLY A 133 2.77 14.69 9.56
CA GLY A 133 1.42 15.23 9.44
C GLY A 133 0.31 14.26 9.85
N TYR A 134 0.60 13.18 10.57
CA TYR A 134 -0.42 12.26 11.05
C TYR A 134 -1.23 12.85 12.21
N GLU A 135 -2.56 12.75 12.13
CA GLU A 135 -3.46 13.03 13.25
C GLU A 135 -3.59 11.82 14.18
N ARG A 136 -3.65 12.08 15.49
CA ARG A 136 -3.89 11.05 16.51
C ARG A 136 -5.38 10.86 16.75
N VAL A 137 -5.79 9.62 16.97
CA VAL A 137 -7.18 9.27 17.28
C VAL A 137 -7.50 9.48 18.77
N GLY A 138 -8.59 10.20 19.02
CA GLY A 138 -9.09 10.55 20.34
C GLY A 138 -10.03 9.51 20.95
N SER A 139 -10.66 8.66 20.14
CA SER A 139 -11.61 7.65 20.62
C SER A 139 -11.66 6.36 19.75
N PRO A 140 -12.20 5.25 20.30
CA PRO A 140 -12.41 4.01 19.54
C PRO A 140 -13.35 4.17 18.33
N GLU A 141 -14.28 5.12 18.38
CA GLU A 141 -15.21 5.42 17.31
C GLU A 141 -14.49 6.10 16.15
N GLU A 142 -13.55 7.00 16.45
CA GLU A 142 -12.72 7.68 15.44
C GLU A 142 -11.83 6.71 14.67
N VAL A 143 -11.34 5.65 15.32
CA VAL A 143 -10.59 4.56 14.65
C VAL A 143 -11.42 3.84 13.58
N LYS A 144 -12.75 3.80 13.76
CA LYS A 144 -13.66 3.14 12.82
C LYS A 144 -14.12 4.07 11.71
N ASP A 145 -13.90 5.38 11.87
CA ASP A 145 -14.28 6.39 10.89
C ASP A 145 -13.17 6.57 9.84
N LEU A 146 -13.19 5.71 8.83
CA LEU A 146 -12.25 5.76 7.70
C LEU A 146 -12.53 6.91 6.72
N SER A 147 -13.60 7.67 6.91
CA SER A 147 -13.89 8.87 6.10
C SER A 147 -13.00 10.05 6.49
N ARG A 148 -12.43 10.03 7.70
CA ARG A 148 -11.48 11.05 8.16
C ARG A 148 -10.09 10.67 7.70
N THR A 149 -9.48 11.57 6.92
CA THR A 149 -8.05 11.42 6.60
C THR A 149 -7.23 11.65 7.86
N LEU A 150 -6.41 10.67 8.23
CA LEU A 150 -5.45 10.82 9.32
C LEU A 150 -4.17 11.53 8.87
N LEU A 151 -4.18 12.17 7.69
CA LEU A 151 -3.04 12.84 7.08
C LEU A 151 -3.34 14.33 6.83
N ARG A 152 -2.54 15.20 7.43
CA ARG A 152 -2.42 16.61 7.08
C ARG A 152 -1.20 16.81 6.17
N LYS A 153 -1.09 18.03 5.62
CA LYS A 153 0.11 18.46 4.92
C LYS A 153 1.32 18.34 5.86
N PRO A 154 2.40 17.63 5.47
CA PRO A 154 3.61 17.50 6.29
C PRO A 154 4.20 18.87 6.63
N GLN A 155 4.83 18.99 7.79
CA GLN A 155 5.49 20.23 8.25
C GLN A 155 6.96 20.34 7.78
N LEU A 156 7.36 19.49 6.83
CA LEU A 156 8.69 19.44 6.23
C LEU A 156 8.89 20.58 5.23
#